data_AF-A0A967F5I7-F1
#
_entry.id   AF-A0A967F5I7-F1
#
_cell.length_a   1.000
_cell.length_b   1.000
_cell.length_c   1.000
_cell.angle_alpha   90.00
_cell.angle_beta   90.00
_cell.angle_gamma   90.00
#
_symmetry.space_group_name_H-M   'P 1'
#
loop_
_entity.id
_entity.type
_entity.pdbx_description
1 polymer ?
#
loop_
_entity_poly.entity_id
_entity_poly.type
_entity_poly.pdbx_seq_one_letter_code
_entity_poly.pdbx_strand_id
1 'polypeptide(L)'
;ANNARKMLAEKFPQVRVEVIDSLNGLMCQGWMAVEAARAAQKGLSLNEIGEQVRRMIPISRLLQTADTLKYLYMGGRIGRAKHLVGSMLDIKPIISMQDGEIVALGQA
;
A
#
# COMPACT_ATOMS: atom_id res chain seq x y z
N ALA A 1 -5.25 -13.17 0.51
CA ALA A 1 -4.35 -13.37 1.67
C ALA A 1 -5.07 -14.04 2.86
N ASN A 2 -6.10 -13.41 3.46
CA ASN A 2 -6.75 -13.95 4.67
C ASN A 2 -7.36 -15.36 4.51
N ASN A 3 -8.00 -15.67 3.37
CA ASN A 3 -8.51 -17.04 3.12
C ASN A 3 -7.36 -18.05 3.01
N ALA A 4 -6.28 -17.70 2.30
CA ALA A 4 -5.10 -18.55 2.22
C ALA A 4 -4.45 -18.79 3.60
N ARG A 5 -4.38 -17.75 4.44
CA ARG A 5 -3.91 -17.86 5.84
C ARG A 5 -4.74 -18.88 6.63
N LYS A 6 -6.07 -18.87 6.50
CA LYS A 6 -6.96 -19.83 7.17
C LYS A 6 -6.69 -21.27 6.69
N MET A 7 -6.62 -21.48 5.38
CA MET A 7 -6.30 -22.79 4.80
C MET A 7 -4.94 -23.32 5.25
N LEU A 8 -3.95 -22.43 5.41
CA LEU A 8 -2.61 -22.77 5.91
C LEU A 8 -2.67 -23.19 7.39
N ALA A 9 -3.43 -22.48 8.21
CA ALA A 9 -3.58 -22.79 9.63
C ALA A 9 -4.26 -24.16 9.86
N GLU A 10 -5.19 -24.56 8.99
CA GLU A 10 -5.81 -25.89 9.02
C GLU A 10 -4.83 -27.01 8.67
N LYS A 11 -3.96 -26.79 7.67
CA LYS A 11 -3.01 -27.79 7.20
C LYS A 11 -1.72 -27.86 8.03
N PHE A 12 -1.29 -26.73 8.58
CA PHE A 12 -0.01 -26.56 9.28
C PHE A 12 -0.19 -25.71 10.53
N PRO A 13 -0.81 -26.25 11.60
CA PRO A 13 -1.18 -25.49 12.80
C PRO A 13 0.01 -24.87 13.54
N GLN A 14 1.22 -25.39 13.35
CA GLN A 14 2.46 -24.86 13.92
C GLN A 14 3.02 -23.64 13.16
N VAL A 15 2.57 -23.39 11.93
CA VAL A 15 3.05 -22.27 11.11
C VAL A 15 2.24 -21.02 11.43
N ARG A 16 2.91 -19.99 11.97
CA ARG A 16 2.30 -18.69 12.21
C ARG A 16 2.43 -17.81 10.97
N VAL A 17 1.30 -17.28 10.50
CA VAL A 17 1.25 -16.36 9.36
C VAL A 17 0.49 -15.11 9.78
N GLU A 18 1.11 -13.96 9.58
CA GLU A 18 0.49 -12.66 9.82
C GLU A 18 0.20 -11.97 8.48
N VAL A 19 -1.01 -11.44 8.33
CA VAL A 19 -1.43 -10.68 7.15
C VAL A 19 -1.64 -9.24 7.57
N ILE A 20 -0.89 -8.33 6.97
CA ILE A 20 -0.97 -6.89 7.23
C ILE A 20 -1.51 -6.22 5.98
N ASP A 21 -2.63 -5.51 6.11
CA ASP A 21 -3.09 -4.56 5.10
C ASP A 21 -2.29 -3.27 5.27
N SER A 22 -1.50 -2.90 4.25
CA SER A 22 -0.61 -1.75 4.34
C SER A 22 -1.32 -0.41 4.16
N LEU A 23 -2.55 -0.42 3.60
CA LEU A 23 -3.27 0.79 3.17
C LEU A 23 -2.43 1.71 2.25
N ASN A 24 -1.39 1.16 1.64
CA ASN A 24 -0.37 1.84 0.86
C ASN A 24 -0.08 1.06 -0.43
N GLY A 25 0.56 1.71 -1.39
CA GLY A 25 1.00 1.09 -2.64
C GLY A 25 2.42 1.50 -3.02
N LEU A 26 2.90 0.95 -4.13
CA LEU A 26 4.23 1.23 -4.69
C LEU A 26 5.33 1.08 -3.61
N MET A 27 6.28 2.01 -3.59
CA MET A 27 7.43 1.97 -2.68
C MET A 27 7.06 2.18 -1.21
N CYS A 28 5.89 2.74 -0.87
CA CYS A 28 5.45 2.79 0.52
C CYS A 28 5.28 1.37 1.09
N GLN A 29 4.59 0.49 0.35
CA GLN A 29 4.49 -0.93 0.70
C GLN A 29 5.84 -1.65 0.55
N GLY A 30 6.59 -1.35 -0.51
CA GLY A 30 7.91 -1.94 -0.75
C GLY A 30 8.89 -1.70 0.41
N TRP A 31 8.90 -0.48 0.97
CA TRP A 31 9.76 -0.14 2.09
C TRP A 31 9.40 -0.89 3.36
N MET A 32 8.10 -1.08 3.64
CA MET A 32 7.64 -1.93 4.74
C MET A 32 8.14 -3.37 4.61
N ALA A 33 8.14 -3.94 3.39
CA ALA A 33 8.65 -5.28 3.14
C ALA A 33 10.18 -5.37 3.35
N VAL A 34 10.94 -4.37 2.90
CA VAL A 34 12.39 -4.28 3.12
C VAL A 34 12.72 -4.18 4.60
N GLU A 35 12.02 -3.33 5.34
CA GLU A 35 12.23 -3.18 6.79
C GLU A 35 11.83 -4.43 7.58
N ALA A 36 10.77 -5.14 7.16
CA ALA A 36 10.42 -6.43 7.73
C ALA A 36 11.52 -7.48 7.51
N ALA A 37 12.09 -7.55 6.30
CA ALA A 37 13.19 -8.45 5.99
C ALA A 37 14.45 -8.12 6.81
N ARG A 38 14.79 -6.83 6.97
CA ARG A 38 15.90 -6.37 7.81
C ARG A 38 15.69 -6.73 9.28
N ALA A 39 14.46 -6.57 9.80
CA ALA A 39 14.12 -6.95 11.17
C ALA A 39 14.23 -8.47 11.38
N ALA A 40 13.77 -9.27 10.42
CA ALA A 40 13.93 -10.73 10.45
C ALA A 40 15.41 -11.17 10.45
N GLN A 41 16.26 -10.52 9.64
CA GLN A 41 17.71 -10.78 9.63
C GLN A 41 18.38 -10.45 10.97
N LYS A 42 17.81 -9.53 11.75
CA LYS A 42 18.27 -9.19 13.11
C LYS A 42 17.72 -10.14 14.19
N GLY A 43 16.92 -11.13 13.82
CA GLY A 43 16.36 -12.11 14.75
C GLY A 43 15.13 -11.65 15.52
N LEU A 44 14.46 -10.56 15.10
CA LEU A 44 13.21 -10.14 15.73
C LEU A 44 12.12 -11.20 15.52
N SER A 45 11.22 -11.31 16.49
CA SER A 45 10.05 -12.19 16.41
C SER A 45 9.02 -11.67 15.41
N LEU A 46 8.15 -12.57 14.94
CA LEU A 46 7.05 -12.23 14.03
C LEU A 46 6.19 -11.05 14.56
N ASN A 47 5.91 -11.04 15.87
CA ASN A 47 5.09 -10.00 16.49
C ASN A 47 5.79 -8.63 16.45
N GLU A 48 7.08 -8.59 16.79
CA GLU A 48 7.87 -7.35 16.77
C GLU A 48 8.01 -6.80 15.35
N ILE A 49 8.21 -7.68 14.36
CA ILE A 49 8.23 -7.33 12.95
C ILE A 49 6.88 -6.75 12.53
N GLY A 50 5.78 -7.42 12.89
CA GLY A 50 4.43 -6.97 12.57
C GLY A 50 4.09 -5.61 13.18
N GLU A 51 4.49 -5.37 14.43
CA GLU A 51 4.36 -4.06 15.09
C GLU A 51 5.21 -2.98 14.42
N GLN A 52 6.46 -3.29 14.05
CA GLN A 52 7.31 -2.36 13.31
C GLN A 52 6.67 -1.95 11.99
N VAL A 53 6.19 -2.91 11.20
CA VAL A 53 5.48 -2.63 9.94
C VAL A 53 4.22 -1.80 10.17
N ARG A 54 3.41 -2.15 11.18
CA ARG A 54 2.19 -1.37 11.51
C ARG A 54 2.49 0.08 11.87
N ARG A 55 3.60 0.35 12.56
CA ARG A 55 4.04 1.73 12.87
C ARG A 55 4.44 2.53 11.63
N MET A 56 4.86 1.87 10.55
CA MET A 56 5.23 2.54 9.30
C MET A 56 4.02 2.96 8.46
N ILE A 57 2.88 2.28 8.61
CA ILE A 57 1.66 2.54 7.81
C ILE A 57 1.19 4.01 7.89
N PRO A 58 0.92 4.59 9.07
CA PRO A 58 0.33 5.93 9.16
C PRO A 58 1.31 7.07 8.85
N ILE A 59 2.62 6.79 8.85
CA ILE A 59 3.68 7.79 8.58
C ILE A 59 4.21 7.70 7.15
N SER A 60 3.85 6.65 6.41
CA SER A 60 4.19 6.55 4.99
C SER A 60 3.40 7.58 4.19
N ARG A 61 4.06 8.21 3.21
CA ARG A 61 3.46 9.24 2.35
C ARG A 61 3.85 8.95 0.91
N LEU A 62 2.85 8.61 0.09
CA LEU A 62 3.02 8.51 -1.35
C LEU A 62 2.85 9.90 -1.96
N LEU A 63 3.81 10.35 -2.77
CA LEU A 63 3.62 11.51 -3.65
C LEU A 63 3.97 11.05 -5.05
N GLN A 64 2.99 11.12 -5.96
CA GLN A 64 3.15 10.54 -7.29
C GLN A 64 2.53 11.46 -8.34
N THR A 65 3.18 11.50 -9.51
CA THR A 65 2.59 12.03 -10.74
C THR A 65 2.52 10.94 -11.80
N ALA A 66 1.72 11.14 -12.84
CA ALA A 66 1.62 10.27 -13.99
C ALA A 66 1.23 11.09 -15.22
N ASP A 67 1.60 10.63 -16.41
CA ASP A 67 1.20 11.30 -17.65
C ASP A 67 -0.32 11.19 -17.88
N THR A 68 -0.96 10.18 -17.31
CA THR A 68 -2.42 10.05 -17.35
C THR A 68 -2.97 9.25 -16.16
N LEU A 69 -4.19 9.61 -15.73
CA LEU A 69 -4.98 8.85 -14.75
C LEU A 69 -6.00 7.89 -15.40
N LYS A 70 -6.03 7.83 -16.74
CA LYS A 70 -6.96 6.97 -17.50
C LYS A 70 -6.96 5.53 -17.02
N TYR A 71 -5.80 4.96 -16.70
CA TYR A 71 -5.69 3.56 -16.28
C TYR A 71 -6.21 3.30 -14.86
N LEU A 72 -5.98 4.24 -13.93
CA LEU A 72 -6.60 4.17 -12.61
C LEU A 72 -8.12 4.27 -12.72
N TYR A 73 -8.63 5.11 -13.63
CA TYR A 73 -10.06 5.23 -13.89
C TYR A 73 -10.67 3.97 -14.51
N MET A 74 -10.09 3.48 -15.62
CA MET A 74 -10.55 2.25 -16.28
C MET A 74 -10.48 1.03 -15.36
N GLY A 75 -9.50 0.99 -14.47
CA GLY A 75 -9.41 -0.03 -13.44
C GLY A 75 -10.39 0.17 -12.28
N GLY A 76 -11.02 1.33 -12.11
CA GLY A 76 -11.85 1.62 -10.92
C GLY A 76 -11.03 1.84 -9.64
N ARG A 77 -9.72 2.08 -9.74
CA ARG A 77 -8.79 2.33 -8.62
C ARG A 77 -8.47 3.82 -8.43
N ILE A 78 -9.10 4.70 -9.22
CA ILE A 78 -8.93 6.16 -9.15
C ILE A 78 -9.37 6.77 -7.82
N GLY A 79 -10.23 6.07 -7.07
CA GLY A 79 -10.72 6.50 -5.76
C GLY A 79 -11.32 7.91 -5.81
N ARG A 80 -10.93 8.74 -4.82
CA ARG A 80 -11.40 10.11 -4.64
C ARG A 80 -10.81 11.10 -5.65
N ALA A 81 -9.80 10.71 -6.42
CA ALA A 81 -9.21 11.52 -7.48
C ALA A 81 -10.03 11.51 -8.80
N LYS A 82 -11.24 10.95 -8.82
CA LYS A 82 -12.07 10.81 -10.04
C LYS A 82 -12.34 12.14 -10.76
N HIS A 83 -12.41 13.26 -10.03
CA HIS A 83 -12.63 14.60 -10.58
C HIS A 83 -11.50 15.08 -11.51
N LEU A 84 -10.29 14.50 -11.39
CA LEU A 84 -9.14 14.84 -12.22
C LEU A 84 -9.18 14.24 -13.64
N VAL A 85 -10.07 13.28 -13.90
CA VAL A 85 -10.12 12.54 -15.18
C VAL A 85 -10.68 13.40 -16.34
N GLY A 86 -11.40 14.49 -16.04
CA GLY A 86 -12.05 15.35 -17.03
C GLY A 86 -11.38 16.70 -17.31
N SER A 87 -10.35 17.09 -16.54
CA SER A 87 -9.78 18.44 -16.56
C SER A 87 -8.40 18.56 -17.23
N MET A 88 -7.85 17.47 -17.79
CA MET A 88 -6.43 17.39 -18.18
C MET A 88 -6.19 17.48 -19.69
N LEU A 89 -6.18 18.71 -20.21
CA LEU A 89 -5.31 19.04 -21.34
C LEU A 89 -4.01 19.61 -20.74
N ASP A 90 -2.90 18.90 -20.94
CA ASP A 90 -1.50 19.28 -20.65
C ASP A 90 -1.01 19.50 -19.20
N ILE A 91 -1.85 19.27 -18.18
CA ILE A 91 -1.45 19.43 -16.76
C ILE A 91 -1.23 18.08 -16.08
N LYS A 92 -0.09 17.92 -15.39
CA LYS A 92 0.26 16.67 -14.70
C LYS A 92 -0.40 16.60 -13.32
N PRO A 93 -1.19 15.56 -13.03
CA PRO A 93 -1.75 15.36 -11.70
C PRO A 93 -0.66 15.11 -10.66
N ILE A 94 -0.93 15.57 -9.45
CA ILE A 94 -0.25 15.12 -8.25
C ILE A 94 -1.27 14.37 -7.40
N ILE A 95 -0.99 13.09 -7.13
CA ILE A 95 -1.84 12.21 -6.33
C ILE A 95 -1.08 11.64 -5.15
N SER A 96 -1.85 11.13 -4.18
CA SER A 96 -1.36 10.42 -3.01
C SER A 96 -2.27 9.26 -2.66
N MET A 97 -1.98 8.61 -1.53
CA MET A 97 -2.78 7.54 -0.96
C MET A 97 -3.18 7.91 0.46
N GLN A 98 -4.46 7.78 0.77
CA GLN A 98 -5.02 7.97 2.10
C GLN A 98 -6.05 6.87 2.35
N ASP A 99 -5.87 6.15 3.45
CA ASP A 99 -6.73 5.04 3.88
C ASP A 99 -6.93 3.98 2.78
N GLY A 100 -5.85 3.68 2.04
CA GLY A 100 -5.86 2.71 0.93
C GLY A 100 -6.45 3.23 -0.38
N GLU A 101 -6.89 4.49 -0.44
CA GLU A 101 -7.48 5.08 -1.64
C GLU A 101 -6.62 6.18 -2.26
N ILE A 102 -6.68 6.30 -3.59
CA ILE A 102 -6.05 7.40 -4.32
C ILE A 102 -6.79 8.72 -4.06
N VAL A 103 -6.03 9.75 -3.70
CA VAL A 103 -6.52 11.12 -3.49
C VAL A 103 -5.78 12.11 -4.39
N ALA A 104 -6.47 13.17 -4.79
CA ALA A 104 -5.85 14.30 -5.48
C ALA A 104 -5.17 15.23 -4.47
N LEU A 105 -3.96 15.67 -4.77
CA LEU A 105 -3.26 16.71 -4.02
C LEU A 105 -3.14 18.02 -4.80
N GLY A 106 -3.12 17.94 -6.12
CA GLY A 106 -3.01 19.12 -6.97
C GLY A 106 -2.64 18.78 -8.40
N GLN A 107 -2.11 19.79 -9.08
CA GLN A 107 -1.84 19.83 -10.50
C GLN A 107 -0.56 20.66 -10.72
N ALA A 108 0.29 20.25 -11.65
CA ALA A 108 1.52 20.93 -12.03
C ALA A 108 1.64 21.04 -13.56
#